data_AF-A0A926YFM9-F1
#
_entry.id   AF-A0A926YFM9-F1
#
_cell.length_a   1.000
_cell.length_b   1.000
_cell.length_c   1.000
_cell.angle_alpha   90.00
_cell.angle_beta   90.00
_cell.angle_gamma   90.00
#
_symmetry.space_group_name_H-M   'P 1'
#
loop_
_entity.id
_entity.type
_entity.pdbx_description
1 polymer ?
#
loop_
_entity_poly.entity_id
_entity_poly.type
_entity_poly.pdbx_seq_one_letter_code
_entity_poly.pdbx_strand_id
1 'polypeptide(L)'
;MAKALEQIERDIAELEQAVAELAQEFYSTYSNYLTAFGQAVRQQLILAGYHLCTQGHPEAFLKLSYSQRQELQQDLRKVAEKAQQQLLTALLFPTANPAPAPPPPTLGLATLLEPPETEPLTPFDPLSVQSEPEASASSPLEAVFTTELNLEPTEISATPTSTALSNEPTGPINNPAQLAKWQEKIEKSIIKTLQTASRRANRVLQQAGVISKKLPEPVLEAAMKAEAAEAVAGPPNLLNLLVETENSQESSSTMTQLLAIHLRLSEIEFADSTVMAGRNQIRKLSAKATQLGRDYQKKQRERAVAEAEAAWRSSWFEE
;
A
#
# COMPACT_ATOMS: atom_id res chain seq x y z
N MET A 1 50.21 -1.76 -11.36
CA MET A 1 48.97 -2.31 -11.94
C MET A 1 48.13 -2.96 -10.85
N ALA A 2 48.58 -4.04 -10.20
CA ALA A 2 47.83 -4.70 -9.10
C ALA A 2 47.43 -3.74 -7.96
N LYS A 3 48.37 -2.96 -7.40
CA LYS A 3 48.08 -1.95 -6.36
C LYS A 3 47.08 -0.87 -6.77
N ALA A 4 46.99 -0.55 -8.07
CA ALA A 4 46.06 0.47 -8.57
C ALA A 4 44.64 -0.11 -8.72
N LEU A 5 44.52 -1.36 -9.18
CA LEU A 5 43.25 -2.10 -9.20
C LEU A 5 42.72 -2.33 -7.78
N GLU A 6 43.58 -2.76 -6.84
CA GLU A 6 43.19 -2.94 -5.43
C GLU A 6 42.70 -1.62 -4.78
N GLN A 7 43.26 -0.48 -5.17
CA GLN A 7 42.78 0.82 -4.69
C GLN A 7 41.41 1.16 -5.27
N ILE A 8 41.20 0.93 -6.57
CA ILE A 8 39.90 1.16 -7.22
C ILE A 8 38.82 0.24 -6.62
N GLU A 9 39.15 -1.02 -6.34
CA GLU A 9 38.25 -1.97 -5.67
C GLU A 9 37.89 -1.51 -4.25
N ARG A 10 38.87 -1.01 -3.48
CA ARG A 10 38.62 -0.41 -2.17
C ARG A 10 37.71 0.81 -2.25
N ASP A 11 37.98 1.73 -3.18
CA ASP A 11 37.13 2.91 -3.41
C ASP A 11 35.68 2.51 -3.78
N ILE A 12 35.50 1.46 -4.61
CA ILE A 12 34.18 0.94 -4.97
C ILE A 12 33.48 0.36 -3.73
N ALA A 13 34.17 -0.43 -2.91
CA ALA A 13 33.61 -1.01 -1.70
C ALA A 13 33.17 0.07 -0.68
N GLU A 14 33.94 1.15 -0.55
CA GLU A 14 33.56 2.31 0.27
C GLU A 14 32.28 2.99 -0.25
N LEU A 15 32.16 3.13 -1.57
CA LEU A 15 30.94 3.67 -2.19
C LEU A 15 29.74 2.73 -2.00
N GLU A 16 29.91 1.42 -2.10
CA GLU A 16 28.85 0.43 -1.83
C GLU A 16 28.36 0.51 -0.37
N GLN A 17 29.29 0.67 0.59
CA GLN A 17 28.93 0.88 1.99
C GLN A 17 28.13 2.17 2.19
N ALA A 18 28.58 3.28 1.57
CA ALA A 18 27.85 4.55 1.63
C ALA A 18 26.44 4.43 1.01
N VAL A 19 26.27 3.61 -0.03
CA VAL A 19 24.94 3.32 -0.61
C VAL A 19 24.08 2.54 0.37
N ALA A 20 24.64 1.54 1.05
CA ALA A 20 23.91 0.74 2.02
C ALA A 20 23.44 1.58 3.22
N GLU A 21 24.29 2.47 3.73
CA GLU A 21 23.93 3.44 4.79
C GLU A 21 22.82 4.40 4.31
N LEU A 22 22.96 4.93 3.10
CA LEU A 22 21.94 5.79 2.51
C LEU A 22 20.61 5.06 2.30
N ALA A 23 20.64 3.77 1.94
CA ALA A 23 19.44 2.94 1.80
C ALA A 23 18.70 2.76 3.15
N GLN A 24 19.43 2.63 4.25
CA GLN A 24 18.83 2.60 5.60
C GLN A 24 18.21 3.96 5.98
N GLU A 25 18.90 5.06 5.67
CA GLU A 25 18.38 6.42 5.88
C GLU A 25 17.10 6.66 5.06
N PHE A 26 17.08 6.20 3.80
CA PHE A 26 15.88 6.22 2.97
C PHE A 26 14.74 5.39 3.57
N TYR A 27 15.02 4.16 4.03
CA TYR A 27 13.99 3.29 4.59
C TYR A 27 13.32 3.92 5.80
N SER A 28 14.11 4.44 6.75
CA SER A 28 13.58 5.12 7.94
C SER A 28 12.78 6.38 7.57
N THR A 29 13.26 7.16 6.59
CA THR A 29 12.58 8.36 6.11
C THR A 29 11.25 8.02 5.43
N TYR A 30 11.24 7.03 4.53
CA TYR A 30 10.01 6.58 3.87
C TYR A 30 9.03 5.95 4.85
N SER A 31 9.51 5.23 5.87
CA SER A 31 8.67 4.68 6.92
C SER A 31 7.89 5.78 7.65
N ASN A 32 8.61 6.77 8.18
CA ASN A 32 8.01 7.91 8.88
C ASN A 32 7.08 8.71 7.95
N TYR A 33 7.52 8.97 6.72
CA TYR A 33 6.72 9.65 5.71
C TYR A 33 5.42 8.91 5.41
N LEU A 34 5.46 7.59 5.17
CA LEU A 34 4.26 6.81 4.81
C LEU A 34 3.31 6.62 5.99
N THR A 35 3.81 6.59 7.23
CA THR A 35 2.96 6.63 8.43
C THR A 35 2.16 7.93 8.49
N ALA A 36 2.84 9.09 8.39
CA ALA A 36 2.17 10.39 8.41
C ALA A 36 1.26 10.58 7.19
N PHE A 37 1.76 10.24 6.00
CA PHE A 37 1.03 10.34 4.74
C PHE A 37 -0.23 9.47 4.75
N GLY A 38 -0.14 8.24 5.26
CA GLY A 38 -1.30 7.36 5.39
C GLY A 38 -2.40 7.92 6.30
N GLN A 39 -2.02 8.62 7.38
CA GLN A 39 -2.98 9.34 8.23
C GLN A 39 -3.60 10.53 7.49
N ALA A 40 -2.80 11.33 6.78
CA ALA A 40 -3.28 12.44 5.97
C ALA A 40 -4.25 11.97 4.87
N VAL A 41 -3.92 10.90 4.15
CA VAL A 41 -4.81 10.27 3.14
C VAL A 41 -6.16 9.89 3.75
N ARG A 42 -6.15 9.28 4.94
CA ARG A 42 -7.38 8.91 5.64
C ARG A 42 -8.26 10.13 5.93
N GLN A 43 -7.68 11.18 6.50
CA GLN A 43 -8.41 12.41 6.83
C GLN A 43 -8.95 13.09 5.57
N GLN A 44 -8.11 13.24 4.55
CA GLN A 44 -8.45 13.91 3.29
C GLN A 44 -9.55 13.15 2.52
N LEU A 45 -9.55 11.82 2.52
CA LEU A 45 -10.62 11.05 1.89
C LEU A 45 -11.98 11.24 2.58
N ILE A 46 -12.00 11.30 3.92
CA ILE A 46 -13.24 11.56 4.67
C ILE A 46 -13.73 12.99 4.43
N LEU A 47 -12.83 13.97 4.41
CA LEU A 47 -13.16 15.36 4.14
C LEU A 47 -13.69 15.55 2.71
N ALA A 48 -13.04 14.94 1.71
CA ALA A 48 -13.51 14.95 0.33
C ALA A 48 -14.89 14.29 0.19
N GLY A 49 -15.12 13.15 0.87
CA GLY A 49 -16.43 12.50 0.91
C GLY A 49 -17.51 13.38 1.54
N TYR A 50 -17.18 14.08 2.63
CA TYR A 50 -18.07 15.05 3.26
C TYR A 50 -18.43 16.20 2.31
N HIS A 51 -17.44 16.84 1.68
CA HIS A 51 -17.69 17.93 0.72
C HIS A 51 -18.51 17.46 -0.48
N LEU A 52 -18.21 16.29 -1.03
CA LEU A 52 -18.97 15.74 -2.14
C LEU A 52 -20.44 15.49 -1.75
N CYS A 53 -20.70 14.92 -0.57
CA CYS A 53 -22.06 14.64 -0.13
C CYS A 53 -22.85 15.90 0.27
N THR A 54 -22.18 16.91 0.83
CA THR A 54 -22.87 18.10 1.39
C THR A 54 -22.90 19.30 0.45
N GLN A 55 -21.91 19.45 -0.42
CA GLN A 55 -21.79 20.56 -1.36
C GLN A 55 -22.03 20.12 -2.80
N GLY A 56 -21.56 18.92 -3.19
CA GLY A 56 -21.74 18.42 -4.55
C GLY A 56 -23.12 17.81 -4.80
N HIS A 57 -23.57 16.91 -3.91
CA HIS A 57 -24.80 16.13 -4.08
C HIS A 57 -25.68 16.09 -2.81
N PRO A 58 -26.05 17.25 -2.23
CA PRO A 58 -26.84 17.30 -0.99
C PRO A 58 -28.20 16.61 -1.13
N GLU A 59 -28.91 16.82 -2.24
CA GLU A 59 -30.21 16.20 -2.46
C GLU A 59 -30.14 14.67 -2.53
N ALA A 60 -29.12 14.14 -3.21
CA ALA A 60 -28.94 12.68 -3.33
C ALA A 60 -28.61 12.07 -1.96
N PHE A 61 -27.77 12.73 -1.17
CA PHE A 61 -27.44 12.29 0.18
C PHE A 61 -28.65 12.36 1.14
N LEU A 62 -29.49 13.41 1.03
CA LEU A 62 -30.70 13.54 1.85
C LEU A 62 -31.78 12.52 1.48
N LYS A 63 -31.81 12.00 0.26
CA LYS A 63 -32.72 10.90 -0.15
C LYS A 63 -32.37 9.56 0.49
N LEU A 64 -31.12 9.37 0.95
CA LEU A 64 -30.72 8.17 1.66
C LEU A 64 -31.41 8.06 3.03
N SER A 65 -31.75 6.84 3.44
CA SER A 65 -32.20 6.55 4.80
C SER A 65 -31.06 6.75 5.81
N TYR A 66 -31.38 6.82 7.11
CA TYR A 66 -30.38 6.89 8.17
C TYR A 66 -29.37 5.73 8.09
N SER A 67 -29.85 4.49 7.93
CA SER A 67 -28.99 3.31 7.82
C SER A 67 -28.08 3.36 6.59
N GLN A 68 -28.58 3.81 5.43
CA GLN A 68 -27.79 3.96 4.22
C GLN A 68 -26.70 5.03 4.35
N ARG A 69 -27.00 6.15 5.03
CA ARG A 69 -25.98 7.18 5.31
C ARG A 69 -24.90 6.63 6.23
N GLN A 70 -25.27 5.86 7.25
CA GLN A 70 -24.32 5.22 8.17
C GLN A 70 -23.44 4.20 7.44
N GLU A 71 -24.03 3.36 6.60
CA GLU A 71 -23.31 2.37 5.78
C GLU A 71 -22.32 3.06 4.83
N LEU A 72 -22.75 4.09 4.11
CA LEU A 72 -21.89 4.88 3.22
C LEU A 72 -20.67 5.45 3.95
N GLN A 73 -20.88 6.05 5.13
CA GLN A 73 -19.80 6.60 5.94
C GLN A 73 -18.84 5.52 6.44
N GLN A 74 -19.35 4.35 6.85
CA GLN A 74 -18.54 3.22 7.27
C GLN A 74 -17.70 2.67 6.11
N ASP A 75 -18.26 2.56 4.93
CA ASP A 75 -17.55 2.04 3.76
C ASP A 75 -16.45 3.00 3.27
N LEU A 76 -16.69 4.32 3.29
CA LEU A 76 -15.64 5.30 3.02
C LEU A 76 -14.49 5.20 4.05
N ARG A 77 -14.79 4.98 5.34
CA ARG A 77 -13.76 4.74 6.37
C ARG A 77 -12.97 3.47 6.10
N LYS A 78 -13.62 2.37 5.71
CA LYS A 78 -12.93 1.13 5.33
C LYS A 78 -12.01 1.33 4.12
N VAL A 79 -12.44 2.12 3.12
CA VAL A 79 -11.60 2.47 1.96
C VAL A 79 -10.36 3.23 2.41
N ALA A 80 -10.51 4.22 3.29
CA ALA A 80 -9.40 4.99 3.84
C ALA A 80 -8.41 4.12 4.64
N GLU A 81 -8.91 3.26 5.53
CA GLU A 81 -8.08 2.36 6.35
C GLU A 81 -7.31 1.36 5.48
N LYS A 82 -7.97 0.80 4.46
CA LYS A 82 -7.30 -0.07 3.49
C LYS A 82 -6.20 0.65 2.72
N ALA A 83 -6.44 1.89 2.30
CA ALA A 83 -5.43 2.69 1.60
C ALA A 83 -4.20 2.95 2.50
N GLN A 84 -4.43 3.31 3.77
CA GLN A 84 -3.37 3.51 4.76
C GLN A 84 -2.54 2.24 4.97
N GLN A 85 -3.19 1.08 5.11
CA GLN A 85 -2.50 -0.21 5.25
C GLN A 85 -1.66 -0.53 4.01
N GLN A 86 -2.22 -0.34 2.81
CA GLN A 86 -1.53 -0.61 1.55
C GLN A 86 -0.27 0.25 1.36
N LEU A 87 -0.29 1.51 1.82
CA LEU A 87 0.87 2.41 1.81
C LEU A 87 1.99 1.87 2.71
N LEU A 88 1.66 1.37 3.90
CA LEU A 88 2.64 0.80 4.82
C LEU A 88 3.18 -0.55 4.32
N THR A 89 2.34 -1.40 3.75
CA THR A 89 2.79 -2.69 3.16
C THR A 89 3.69 -2.48 1.95
N ALA A 90 3.63 -1.33 1.28
CA ALA A 90 4.52 -1.02 0.17
C ALA A 90 6.00 -0.84 0.59
N LEU A 91 6.27 -0.64 1.89
CA LEU A 91 7.61 -0.68 2.47
C LEU A 91 8.14 -2.11 2.54
N LEU A 92 8.39 -2.72 1.39
CA LEU A 92 9.18 -3.93 1.32
C LEU A 92 10.66 -3.53 1.31
N PHE A 93 11.35 -3.78 2.42
CA PHE A 93 12.81 -3.85 2.43
C PHE A 93 13.20 -5.32 2.28
N PRO A 94 13.94 -5.73 1.24
CA PRO A 94 14.59 -7.03 1.27
C PRO A 94 15.70 -6.93 2.31
N THR A 95 15.43 -7.39 3.52
CA THR A 95 16.47 -7.55 4.54
C THR A 95 17.49 -8.53 4.01
N ALA A 96 18.77 -8.14 4.03
CA ALA A 96 19.83 -9.13 4.08
C ALA A 96 19.64 -9.96 5.36
N ASN A 97 19.32 -11.23 5.17
CA ASN A 97 19.28 -12.31 6.15
C ASN A 97 18.16 -12.22 7.23
N PRO A 98 17.07 -13.01 7.14
CA PRO A 98 16.40 -13.42 8.36
C PRO A 98 17.42 -14.27 9.14
N ALA A 99 17.74 -13.89 10.38
CA ALA A 99 18.47 -14.75 11.29
C ALA A 99 17.86 -16.17 11.20
N PRO A 100 18.68 -17.24 11.14
CA PRO A 100 18.15 -18.60 11.04
C PRO A 100 17.19 -18.80 12.20
N ALA A 101 15.93 -19.10 11.86
CA ALA A 101 14.94 -19.48 12.85
C ALA A 101 15.56 -20.57 13.74
N PRO A 102 15.41 -20.50 15.07
CA PRO A 102 15.85 -21.61 15.91
C PRO A 102 15.17 -22.88 15.38
N PRO A 103 15.91 -23.98 15.19
CA PRO A 103 15.33 -25.20 14.63
C PRO A 103 14.15 -25.63 15.50
N PRO A 104 13.03 -26.09 14.91
CA PRO A 104 11.89 -26.55 15.67
C PRO A 104 12.31 -27.71 16.59
N PRO A 105 11.74 -27.82 17.79
CA PRO A 105 12.05 -28.92 18.69
C PRO A 105 11.70 -30.25 18.00
N THR A 106 12.70 -31.11 17.87
CA THR A 106 12.55 -32.49 17.40
C THR A 106 11.51 -33.21 18.26
N LEU A 107 10.38 -33.55 17.67
CA LEU A 107 9.40 -34.46 18.27
C LEU A 107 10.01 -35.87 18.32
N GLY A 108 10.61 -36.21 19.47
CA GLY A 108 10.94 -37.58 19.82
C GLY A 108 9.67 -38.32 20.23
N LEU A 109 9.30 -39.35 19.46
CA LEU A 109 8.25 -40.29 19.81
C LEU A 109 8.86 -41.57 20.43
N ALA A 110 8.08 -42.18 21.33
CA ALA A 110 8.28 -43.45 22.07
C ALA A 110 9.00 -43.27 23.43
N THR A 111 8.50 -43.76 24.57
CA THR A 111 7.90 -45.09 24.81
C THR A 111 7.23 -45.17 26.21
N LEU A 112 5.98 -45.66 26.25
CA LEU A 112 5.26 -46.55 27.20
C LEU A 112 5.28 -46.43 28.76
N LEU A 113 4.07 -46.74 29.30
CA LEU A 113 3.67 -47.34 30.60
C LEU A 113 3.71 -46.45 31.88
N GLU A 114 2.55 -45.98 32.39
CA GLU A 114 1.63 -46.57 33.42
C GLU A 114 1.94 -46.07 34.86
N PRO A 115 1.02 -46.10 35.86
CA PRO A 115 -0.44 -45.87 35.90
C PRO A 115 -0.82 -44.85 37.04
N PRO A 116 -2.11 -44.63 37.42
CA PRO A 116 -2.54 -43.50 38.25
C PRO A 116 -2.71 -43.84 39.75
N GLU A 117 -2.54 -42.84 40.62
CA GLU A 117 -2.98 -42.90 42.02
C GLU A 117 -3.94 -41.74 42.35
N THR A 118 -5.03 -42.15 42.97
CA THR A 118 -6.23 -41.46 43.44
C THR A 118 -6.03 -40.66 44.73
N GLU A 119 -6.64 -39.46 44.77
CA GLU A 119 -7.40 -38.81 45.88
C GLU A 119 -6.73 -38.62 47.28
N PRO A 120 -7.15 -37.62 48.12
CA PRO A 120 -8.54 -37.19 48.30
C PRO A 120 -8.84 -35.70 48.53
N LEU A 121 -10.14 -35.45 48.47
CA LEU A 121 -10.91 -34.27 48.86
C LEU A 121 -10.73 -33.88 50.34
N THR A 122 -11.01 -32.60 50.63
CA THR A 122 -11.92 -32.05 51.67
C THR A 122 -11.61 -30.55 51.89
N PRO A 123 -12.44 -29.76 52.61
CA PRO A 123 -13.88 -29.55 52.43
C PRO A 123 -14.30 -28.05 52.52
N PHE A 124 -15.53 -27.79 52.05
CA PHE A 124 -16.52 -26.76 52.44
C PHE A 124 -16.17 -25.67 53.48
N ASP A 125 -16.58 -24.41 53.21
CA ASP A 125 -17.69 -23.76 53.95
C ASP A 125 -18.19 -22.45 53.25
N PRO A 126 -19.44 -22.00 53.50
CA PRO A 126 -20.32 -21.28 52.56
C PRO A 126 -20.89 -19.93 53.12
N LEU A 127 -21.89 -19.37 52.41
CA LEU A 127 -22.79 -18.23 52.76
C LEU A 127 -22.17 -16.83 52.52
N SER A 128 -22.81 -15.88 51.84
CA SER A 128 -24.19 -15.37 51.87
C SER A 128 -24.54 -14.76 50.48
N VAL A 129 -25.58 -15.13 49.75
CA VAL A 129 -27.03 -14.82 49.89
C VAL A 129 -27.41 -13.35 49.60
N GLN A 130 -28.07 -13.19 48.43
CA GLN A 130 -29.15 -12.26 48.02
C GLN A 130 -28.85 -10.77 47.77
N SER A 131 -29.08 -10.30 46.52
CA SER A 131 -30.41 -9.80 46.09
C SER A 131 -30.41 -9.28 44.64
N GLU A 132 -31.12 -9.97 43.75
CA GLU A 132 -31.82 -9.44 42.56
C GLU A 132 -33.17 -8.81 43.01
N PRO A 133 -34.09 -8.27 42.15
CA PRO A 133 -34.10 -8.13 40.68
C PRO A 133 -34.65 -6.77 40.16
N GLU A 134 -34.65 -6.57 38.84
CA GLU A 134 -35.81 -6.21 37.99
C GLU A 134 -35.32 -6.27 36.52
N ALA A 135 -35.57 -7.33 35.74
CA ALA A 135 -36.83 -7.70 35.05
C ALA A 135 -37.45 -6.49 34.31
N SER A 136 -37.59 -6.47 32.99
CA SER A 136 -38.39 -7.41 32.19
C SER A 136 -38.02 -7.23 30.71
N ALA A 137 -37.67 -8.31 30.01
CA ALA A 137 -38.55 -9.12 29.13
C ALA A 137 -38.76 -8.46 27.76
N SER A 138 -38.65 -9.14 26.62
CA SER A 138 -39.09 -10.52 26.35
C SER A 138 -38.41 -11.09 25.10
N SER A 139 -37.92 -12.32 25.23
CA SER A 139 -37.81 -13.35 24.17
C SER A 139 -39.19 -14.04 24.00
N PRO A 140 -39.40 -15.13 23.25
CA PRO A 140 -38.64 -15.74 22.14
C PRO A 140 -39.57 -16.22 20.97
N LEU A 141 -39.00 -16.80 19.91
CA LEU A 141 -39.45 -18.12 19.40
C LEU A 141 -38.43 -18.72 18.45
N GLU A 142 -38.09 -19.96 18.75
CA GLU A 142 -37.16 -20.88 18.10
C GLU A 142 -37.66 -21.36 16.75
N ALA A 143 -36.75 -21.78 15.86
CA ALA A 143 -36.62 -23.19 15.45
C ALA A 143 -35.90 -23.33 14.09
N VAL A 144 -34.79 -24.07 14.13
CA VAL A 144 -34.43 -25.17 13.20
C VAL A 144 -34.28 -24.85 11.72
N PHE A 145 -33.04 -24.90 11.21
CA PHE A 145 -32.69 -25.83 10.13
C PHE A 145 -31.17 -26.02 10.01
N THR A 146 -30.71 -27.22 10.36
CA THR A 146 -29.41 -27.79 9.98
C THR A 146 -29.57 -28.47 8.63
N THR A 147 -28.80 -28.12 7.58
CA THR A 147 -28.51 -29.06 6.48
C THR A 147 -27.22 -28.70 5.73
N GLU A 148 -26.24 -29.56 5.92
CA GLU A 148 -25.28 -30.15 4.96
C GLU A 148 -24.29 -29.31 4.14
N LEU A 149 -23.03 -29.61 4.42
CA LEU A 149 -21.90 -29.60 3.50
C LEU A 149 -22.18 -30.51 2.29
N ASN A 150 -22.03 -29.98 1.07
CA ASN A 150 -21.69 -30.81 -0.08
C ASN A 150 -20.61 -30.11 -0.93
N LEU A 151 -19.39 -30.64 -0.81
CA LEU A 151 -18.28 -30.42 -1.72
C LEU A 151 -18.38 -31.48 -2.82
N GLU A 152 -18.46 -31.07 -4.07
CA GLU A 152 -17.95 -31.88 -5.17
C GLU A 152 -17.02 -31.05 -6.07
N PRO A 153 -15.95 -31.68 -6.59
CA PRO A 153 -14.83 -31.01 -7.23
C PRO A 153 -15.08 -30.91 -8.75
N THR A 154 -14.88 -29.73 -9.33
CA THR A 154 -14.85 -29.58 -10.79
C THR A 154 -13.41 -29.36 -11.24
N GLU A 155 -12.85 -30.42 -11.82
CA GLU A 155 -11.61 -30.42 -12.58
C GLU A 155 -11.72 -29.45 -13.77
N ILE A 156 -10.83 -28.45 -13.84
CA ILE A 156 -10.56 -27.73 -15.08
C ILE A 156 -9.05 -27.53 -15.21
N SER A 157 -8.45 -28.48 -15.94
CA SER A 157 -7.42 -28.31 -16.97
C SER A 157 -6.32 -27.28 -16.70
N ALA A 158 -5.19 -27.77 -16.18
CA ALA A 158 -3.91 -27.07 -16.20
C ALA A 158 -3.31 -27.11 -17.62
N THR A 159 -3.18 -25.93 -18.25
CA THR A 159 -2.15 -25.69 -19.26
C THR A 159 -0.98 -24.96 -18.59
N PRO A 160 0.26 -25.47 -18.66
CA PRO A 160 1.41 -24.80 -18.06
C PRO A 160 1.92 -23.74 -19.04
N THR A 161 1.37 -22.52 -18.98
CA THR A 161 2.04 -21.37 -19.59
C THR A 161 2.99 -20.79 -18.56
N SER A 162 4.26 -21.15 -18.73
CA SER A 162 5.44 -20.56 -18.12
C SER A 162 5.36 -19.03 -18.17
N THR A 163 4.96 -18.41 -17.06
CA THR A 163 5.20 -16.99 -16.80
C THR A 163 6.38 -16.93 -15.85
N ALA A 164 7.53 -16.61 -16.41
CA ALA A 164 8.78 -16.39 -15.69
C ALA A 164 8.55 -15.39 -14.56
N LEU A 165 8.45 -15.92 -13.34
CA LEU A 165 8.65 -15.16 -12.12
C LEU A 165 10.03 -14.54 -12.19
N SER A 166 10.06 -13.22 -12.34
CA SER A 166 11.27 -12.43 -12.18
C SER A 166 11.74 -12.61 -10.73
N ASN A 167 12.76 -13.45 -10.53
CA ASN A 167 13.53 -13.48 -9.29
C ASN A 167 14.24 -12.12 -9.16
N GLU A 168 13.58 -11.13 -8.56
CA GLU A 168 14.28 -9.94 -8.11
C GLU A 168 15.16 -10.30 -6.90
N PRO A 169 16.42 -9.83 -6.87
CA PRO A 169 17.32 -10.15 -5.78
C PRO A 169 16.79 -9.52 -4.49
N THR A 170 16.36 -10.37 -3.57
CA THR A 170 16.02 -10.03 -2.18
C THR A 170 17.26 -9.77 -1.33
N GLY A 171 18.29 -9.17 -1.93
CA GLY A 171 19.56 -8.85 -1.27
C GLY A 171 19.61 -7.42 -0.72
N PRO A 172 20.63 -7.10 0.09
CA PRO A 172 20.86 -5.74 0.56
C PRO A 172 21.08 -4.79 -0.62
N ILE A 173 20.56 -3.58 -0.50
CA ILE A 173 20.74 -2.52 -1.50
C ILE A 173 22.14 -1.94 -1.33
N ASN A 174 23.08 -2.44 -2.12
CA ASN A 174 24.48 -1.99 -2.10
C ASN A 174 24.86 -1.24 -3.38
N ASN A 175 24.00 -1.26 -4.39
CA ASN A 175 24.21 -0.58 -5.67
C ASN A 175 23.23 0.60 -5.84
N PRO A 176 23.70 1.77 -6.30
CA PRO A 176 22.84 2.93 -6.58
C PRO A 176 21.65 2.62 -7.49
N ALA A 177 21.82 1.72 -8.47
CA ALA A 177 20.75 1.30 -9.37
C ALA A 177 19.65 0.49 -8.66
N GLN A 178 20.01 -0.32 -7.66
CA GLN A 178 19.03 -1.03 -6.83
C GLN A 178 18.24 -0.05 -5.95
N LEU A 179 18.94 0.93 -5.37
CA LEU A 179 18.32 1.98 -4.56
C LEU A 179 17.30 2.79 -5.38
N ALA A 180 17.67 3.19 -6.59
CA ALA A 180 16.79 3.92 -7.50
C ALA A 180 15.54 3.10 -7.88
N LYS A 181 15.71 1.81 -8.21
CA LYS A 181 14.57 0.91 -8.52
C LYS A 181 13.63 0.73 -7.33
N TRP A 182 14.19 0.57 -6.13
CA TRP A 182 13.41 0.45 -4.91
C TRP A 182 12.61 1.73 -4.63
N GLN A 183 13.25 2.90 -4.77
CA GLN A 183 12.58 4.19 -4.63
C GLN A 183 11.45 4.36 -5.64
N GLU A 184 11.71 4.07 -6.92
CA GLU A 184 10.71 4.13 -7.99
C GLU A 184 9.51 3.22 -7.71
N LYS A 185 9.76 2.01 -7.18
CA LYS A 185 8.70 1.06 -6.78
C LYS A 185 7.81 1.64 -5.68
N ILE A 186 8.39 2.28 -4.67
CA ILE A 186 7.62 2.93 -3.60
C ILE A 186 6.81 4.09 -4.17
N GLU A 187 7.41 5.00 -4.95
CA GLU A 187 6.68 6.14 -5.52
C GLU A 187 5.51 5.68 -6.42
N LYS A 188 5.73 4.67 -7.27
CA LYS A 188 4.66 4.06 -8.07
C LYS A 188 3.56 3.44 -7.20
N SER A 189 3.93 2.81 -6.10
CA SER A 189 2.96 2.20 -5.18
C SER A 189 2.08 3.25 -4.48
N ILE A 190 2.64 4.41 -4.14
CA ILE A 190 1.89 5.54 -3.55
C ILE A 190 0.83 6.00 -4.54
N ILE A 191 1.24 6.32 -5.78
CA ILE A 191 0.33 6.79 -6.84
C ILE A 191 -0.77 5.75 -7.09
N LYS A 192 -0.39 4.47 -7.25
CA LYS A 192 -1.35 3.37 -7.46
C LYS A 192 -2.34 3.24 -6.30
N THR A 193 -1.89 3.43 -5.07
CA THR A 193 -2.75 3.34 -3.88
C THR A 193 -3.76 4.48 -3.83
N LEU A 194 -3.34 5.72 -4.11
CA LEU A 194 -4.25 6.88 -4.19
C LEU A 194 -5.30 6.71 -5.30
N GLN A 195 -4.88 6.25 -6.48
CA GLN A 195 -5.80 5.98 -7.59
C GLN A 195 -6.81 4.89 -7.22
N THR A 196 -6.34 3.80 -6.61
CA THR A 196 -7.21 2.69 -6.17
C THR A 196 -8.19 3.14 -5.10
N ALA A 197 -7.73 3.94 -4.12
CA ALA A 197 -8.57 4.48 -3.07
C ALA A 197 -9.65 5.42 -3.64
N SER A 198 -9.28 6.31 -4.56
CA SER A 198 -10.21 7.22 -5.23
C SER A 198 -11.28 6.47 -6.02
N ARG A 199 -10.89 5.45 -6.81
CA ARG A 199 -11.84 4.59 -7.55
C ARG A 199 -12.80 3.86 -6.61
N ARG A 200 -12.28 3.25 -5.54
CA ARG A 200 -13.10 2.55 -4.54
C ARG A 200 -14.07 3.51 -3.84
N ALA A 201 -13.63 4.71 -3.48
CA ALA A 201 -14.47 5.72 -2.85
C ALA A 201 -15.61 6.18 -3.78
N ASN A 202 -15.30 6.44 -5.06
CA ASN A 202 -16.31 6.79 -6.06
C ASN A 202 -17.29 5.65 -6.31
N ARG A 203 -16.83 4.40 -6.34
CA ARG A 203 -17.70 3.22 -6.46
C ARG A 203 -18.68 3.10 -5.30
N VAL A 204 -18.21 3.31 -4.06
CA VAL A 204 -19.05 3.34 -2.86
C VAL A 204 -20.13 4.44 -2.98
N LEU A 205 -19.76 5.62 -3.45
CA LEU A 205 -20.70 6.73 -3.67
C LEU A 205 -21.71 6.46 -4.81
N GLN A 206 -21.30 5.79 -5.88
CA GLN A 206 -22.19 5.37 -6.97
C GLN A 206 -23.16 4.27 -6.55
N GLN A 207 -22.70 3.32 -5.72
CA GLN A 207 -23.52 2.24 -5.17
C GLN A 207 -24.61 2.79 -4.24
N ALA A 208 -24.26 3.77 -3.41
CA ALA A 208 -25.21 4.51 -2.60
C ALA A 208 -26.14 5.42 -3.43
N GLY A 209 -25.86 5.67 -4.72
CA GLY A 209 -26.67 6.55 -5.57
C GLY A 209 -26.45 8.04 -5.31
N VAL A 210 -25.36 8.42 -4.62
CA VAL A 210 -24.97 9.83 -4.42
C VAL A 210 -24.39 10.40 -5.72
N ILE A 211 -23.49 9.66 -6.36
CA ILE A 211 -22.97 9.99 -7.70
C ILE A 211 -23.81 9.26 -8.74
N SER A 212 -24.16 9.93 -9.84
CA SER A 212 -24.94 9.31 -10.92
C SER A 212 -24.21 8.11 -11.54
N LYS A 213 -24.92 7.02 -11.84
CA LYS A 213 -24.37 5.84 -12.54
C LYS A 213 -24.07 6.08 -14.03
N LYS A 214 -24.38 7.27 -14.55
CA LYS A 214 -24.16 7.64 -15.96
C LYS A 214 -22.70 7.97 -16.27
N LEU A 215 -21.80 7.91 -15.29
CA LEU A 215 -20.36 8.05 -15.48
C LEU A 215 -19.73 6.70 -15.72
N PRO A 216 -19.29 6.40 -16.94
CA PRO A 216 -18.49 5.21 -17.17
C PRO A 216 -17.20 5.33 -16.37
N GLU A 217 -16.88 4.28 -15.60
CA GLU A 217 -15.60 4.14 -14.89
C GLU A 217 -14.39 4.42 -15.80
N PRO A 218 -14.37 4.04 -17.10
CA PRO A 218 -13.28 4.39 -18.02
C PRO A 218 -13.08 5.90 -18.24
N VAL A 219 -14.15 6.70 -18.27
CA VAL A 219 -14.05 8.17 -18.48
C VAL A 219 -13.46 8.83 -17.24
N LEU A 220 -13.88 8.37 -16.06
CA LEU A 220 -13.34 8.84 -14.79
C LEU A 220 -11.87 8.47 -14.64
N GLU A 221 -11.47 7.25 -15.02
CA GLU A 221 -10.06 6.86 -15.03
C GLU A 221 -9.22 7.69 -16.01
N ALA A 222 -9.73 7.98 -17.20
CA ALA A 222 -9.05 8.80 -18.19
C ALA A 222 -8.85 10.23 -17.65
N ALA A 223 -9.88 10.80 -17.04
CA ALA A 223 -9.82 12.14 -16.45
C ALA A 223 -8.86 12.21 -15.25
N MET A 224 -8.83 11.18 -14.39
CA MET A 224 -7.88 11.09 -13.28
C MET A 224 -6.42 10.93 -13.74
N LYS A 225 -6.18 10.32 -14.90
CA LYS A 225 -4.83 10.19 -15.49
C LYS A 225 -4.38 11.43 -16.23
N ALA A 226 -5.32 12.23 -16.72
CA ALA A 226 -4.99 13.37 -17.55
C ALA A 226 -4.27 14.48 -16.79
N GLU A 227 -4.33 14.56 -15.44
CA GLU A 227 -3.80 15.63 -14.54
C GLU A 227 -4.13 17.10 -14.97
N ALA A 228 -4.71 17.29 -16.15
CA ALA A 228 -4.80 18.51 -16.94
C ALA A 228 -6.25 18.88 -17.24
N ALA A 229 -7.22 18.31 -16.51
CA ALA A 229 -8.49 18.98 -16.37
C ALA A 229 -8.20 20.23 -15.53
N GLU A 230 -8.15 21.38 -16.21
CA GLU A 230 -7.92 22.71 -15.65
C GLU A 230 -8.49 22.80 -14.24
N ALA A 231 -7.66 23.21 -13.29
CA ALA A 231 -8.01 23.41 -11.91
C ALA A 231 -9.08 24.51 -11.80
N VAL A 232 -10.34 24.16 -12.09
CA VAL A 232 -11.50 24.91 -11.63
C VAL A 232 -11.34 24.91 -10.12
N ALA A 233 -11.14 26.10 -9.55
CA ALA A 233 -10.97 26.29 -8.11
C ALA A 233 -12.08 25.52 -7.37
N GLY A 234 -11.69 24.44 -6.71
CA GLY A 234 -12.61 23.48 -6.11
C GLY A 234 -12.03 22.95 -4.80
N PRO A 235 -12.86 22.28 -3.98
CA PRO A 235 -12.38 21.69 -2.73
C PRO A 235 -11.23 20.71 -3.00
N PRO A 236 -10.28 20.58 -2.06
CA PRO A 236 -9.14 19.67 -2.24
C PRO A 236 -9.63 18.24 -2.46
N ASN A 237 -8.88 17.50 -3.27
CA ASN A 237 -9.10 16.10 -3.60
C ASN A 237 -10.44 15.78 -4.30
N LEU A 238 -11.04 16.78 -4.96
CA LEU A 238 -12.20 16.60 -5.82
C LEU A 238 -11.87 16.97 -7.27
N LEU A 239 -12.45 16.22 -8.20
CA LEU A 239 -12.39 16.45 -9.64
C LEU A 239 -13.76 16.93 -10.11
N ASN A 240 -13.81 18.09 -10.78
CA ASN A 240 -15.01 18.62 -11.41
C ASN A 240 -14.92 18.40 -12.93
N LEU A 241 -15.83 17.60 -13.48
CA LEU A 241 -15.93 17.31 -14.91
C LEU A 241 -17.19 17.93 -15.48
N LEU A 242 -17.06 18.65 -16.58
CA LEU A 242 -18.18 19.12 -17.36
C LEU A 242 -18.46 18.06 -18.43
N VAL A 243 -19.61 17.38 -18.35
CA VAL A 243 -19.99 16.37 -19.36
C VAL A 243 -21.20 16.90 -20.12
N GLU A 244 -21.07 16.97 -21.45
CA GLU A 244 -22.20 17.22 -22.35
C GLU A 244 -23.03 15.94 -22.44
N THR A 245 -24.25 15.99 -21.92
CA THR A 245 -25.21 14.90 -22.11
C THR A 245 -26.16 15.28 -23.23
N GLU A 246 -26.13 14.55 -24.34
CA GLU A 246 -27.16 14.67 -25.38
C GLU A 246 -28.47 14.08 -24.85
N ASN A 247 -29.46 14.94 -24.63
CA ASN A 247 -30.80 14.49 -24.27
C ASN A 247 -31.56 14.17 -25.57
N SER A 248 -31.90 12.91 -25.82
CA SER A 248 -32.48 12.44 -27.10
C SER A 248 -33.86 13.02 -27.46
N GLN A 249 -34.42 13.92 -26.66
CA GLN A 249 -35.75 14.51 -26.86
C GLN A 249 -35.74 16.04 -26.99
N GLU A 250 -34.62 16.72 -26.74
CA GLU A 250 -34.51 18.18 -26.88
C GLU A 250 -33.15 18.52 -27.48
N SER A 251 -33.16 19.30 -28.56
CA SER A 251 -31.97 19.81 -29.26
C SER A 251 -31.23 20.90 -28.46
N SER A 252 -31.03 20.68 -27.16
CA SER A 252 -30.22 21.51 -26.28
C SER A 252 -29.28 20.60 -25.51
N SER A 253 -27.97 20.81 -25.70
CA SER A 253 -26.91 20.13 -24.98
C SER A 253 -26.87 20.64 -23.54
N THR A 254 -27.41 19.87 -22.60
CA THR A 254 -27.30 20.20 -21.17
C THR A 254 -25.93 19.77 -20.67
N MET A 255 -25.07 20.76 -20.39
CA MET A 255 -23.80 20.54 -19.70
C MET A 255 -24.07 20.20 -18.23
N THR A 256 -23.75 18.97 -17.81
CA THR A 256 -23.87 18.55 -16.41
C THR A 256 -22.50 18.62 -15.74
N GLN A 257 -22.39 19.41 -14.68
CA GLN A 257 -21.22 19.41 -13.80
C GLN A 257 -21.22 18.17 -12.94
N LEU A 258 -20.05 17.57 -12.77
CA LEU A 258 -19.93 16.25 -12.22
C LEU A 258 -18.73 16.19 -11.28
N LEU A 259 -19.01 15.92 -10.01
CA LEU A 259 -18.02 15.88 -8.95
C LEU A 259 -17.66 14.44 -8.59
N ALA A 260 -16.37 14.17 -8.49
CA ALA A 260 -15.84 12.88 -8.07
C ALA A 260 -14.66 13.05 -7.11
N ILE A 261 -14.42 12.07 -6.25
CA ILE A 261 -13.22 12.04 -5.39
C ILE A 261 -12.01 11.69 -6.25
N HIS A 262 -10.98 12.53 -6.17
CA HIS A 262 -9.68 12.30 -6.78
C HIS A 262 -8.58 12.73 -5.81
N LEU A 263 -8.03 11.77 -5.07
CA LEU A 263 -6.93 12.00 -4.14
C LEU A 263 -5.66 12.39 -4.90
N ARG A 264 -5.20 13.63 -4.70
CA ARG A 264 -4.00 14.17 -5.35
C ARG A 264 -2.83 14.18 -4.39
N LEU A 265 -1.70 13.60 -4.82
CA LEU A 265 -0.49 13.51 -3.99
C LEU A 265 -0.05 14.89 -3.51
N SER A 266 0.03 15.87 -4.42
CA SER A 266 0.49 17.23 -4.12
C SER A 266 -0.38 17.95 -3.09
N GLU A 267 -1.69 17.76 -3.13
CA GLU A 267 -2.61 18.41 -2.18
C GLU A 267 -2.56 17.79 -0.80
N ILE A 268 -2.44 16.45 -0.74
CA ILE A 268 -2.32 15.74 0.53
C ILE A 268 -0.96 16.04 1.17
N GLU A 269 0.12 16.10 0.37
CA GLU A 269 1.44 16.52 0.85
C GLU A 269 1.39 17.97 1.37
N PHE A 270 0.79 18.89 0.62
CA PHE A 270 0.74 20.31 0.99
C PHE A 270 -0.10 20.60 2.24
N ALA A 271 -1.18 19.83 2.45
CA ALA A 271 -2.09 20.04 3.57
C ALA A 271 -1.48 19.69 4.95
N ASP A 272 -0.42 18.88 4.99
CA ASP A 272 0.18 18.40 6.25
C ASP A 272 1.69 18.73 6.32
N SER A 273 2.08 19.50 7.33
CA SER A 273 3.46 19.96 7.51
C SER A 273 4.45 18.82 7.81
N THR A 274 4.00 17.76 8.48
CA THR A 274 4.84 16.58 8.79
C THR A 274 5.12 15.78 7.52
N VAL A 275 4.11 15.63 6.67
CA VAL A 275 4.23 14.99 5.35
C VAL A 275 5.14 15.80 4.45
N MET A 276 4.98 17.12 4.39
CA MET A 276 5.88 18.01 3.64
C MET A 276 7.33 17.90 4.12
N ALA A 277 7.55 17.88 5.43
CA ALA A 277 8.89 17.73 6.01
C ALA A 277 9.52 16.40 5.57
N GLY A 278 8.78 15.29 5.66
CA GLY A 278 9.21 13.97 5.16
C GLY A 278 9.55 13.99 3.67
N ARG A 279 8.69 14.57 2.83
CA ARG A 279 8.93 14.70 1.38
C ARG A 279 10.20 15.49 1.07
N ASN A 280 10.46 16.56 1.81
CA ASN A 280 11.67 17.34 1.67
C ASN A 280 12.93 16.57 2.08
N GLN A 281 12.86 15.73 3.12
CA GLN A 281 13.97 14.83 3.46
C GLN A 281 14.22 13.81 2.35
N ILE A 282 13.18 13.18 1.81
CA ILE A 282 13.29 12.25 0.67
C ILE A 282 13.99 12.92 -0.52
N ARG A 283 13.64 14.17 -0.86
CA ARG A 283 14.30 14.93 -1.93
C ARG A 283 15.79 15.18 -1.65
N LYS A 284 16.16 15.51 -0.40
CA LYS A 284 17.56 15.69 0.00
C LYS A 284 18.35 14.39 -0.16
N LEU A 285 17.80 13.27 0.30
CA LEU A 285 18.43 11.96 0.13
C LEU A 285 18.56 11.56 -1.33
N SER A 286 17.56 11.88 -2.17
CA SER A 286 17.58 11.62 -3.61
C SER A 286 18.72 12.39 -4.32
N ALA A 287 18.98 13.62 -3.88
CA ALA A 287 20.12 14.39 -4.38
C ALA A 287 21.47 13.74 -4.00
N LYS A 288 21.62 13.30 -2.73
CA LYS A 288 22.80 12.54 -2.29
C LYS A 288 22.99 11.24 -3.08
N ALA A 289 21.91 10.48 -3.30
CA ALA A 289 21.93 9.23 -4.05
C ALA A 289 22.36 9.43 -5.50
N THR A 290 21.91 10.52 -6.13
CA THR A 290 22.30 10.86 -7.50
C THR A 290 23.79 11.18 -7.58
N GLN A 291 24.34 11.90 -6.60
CA GLN A 291 25.77 12.19 -6.55
C GLN A 291 26.59 10.90 -6.38
N LEU A 292 26.22 10.08 -5.40
CA LEU A 292 26.90 8.80 -5.11
C LEU A 292 26.83 7.83 -6.31
N GLY A 293 25.70 7.83 -7.03
CA GLY A 293 25.54 7.06 -8.26
C GLY A 293 26.51 7.46 -9.38
N ARG A 294 26.79 8.76 -9.54
CA ARG A 294 27.77 9.25 -10.52
C ARG A 294 29.18 8.83 -10.15
N ASP A 295 29.53 8.96 -8.87
CA ASP A 295 30.86 8.60 -8.36
C ASP A 295 31.11 7.10 -8.49
N TYR A 296 30.10 6.28 -8.18
CA TYR A 296 30.12 4.84 -8.38
C TYR A 296 30.31 4.45 -9.86
N GLN A 297 29.53 5.05 -10.78
CA GLN A 297 29.68 4.77 -12.21
C GLN A 297 31.05 5.16 -12.75
N LYS A 298 31.61 6.28 -12.29
CA LYS A 298 32.96 6.72 -12.65
C LYS A 298 34.01 5.70 -12.21
N LYS A 299 33.94 5.25 -10.96
CA LYS A 299 34.87 4.23 -10.42
C LYS A 299 34.72 2.88 -11.11
N GLN A 300 33.49 2.45 -11.42
CA GLN A 300 33.25 1.24 -12.18
C GLN A 300 33.89 1.29 -13.57
N ARG A 301 33.86 2.45 -14.23
CA ARG A 301 34.51 2.66 -15.52
C ARG A 301 36.04 2.65 -15.40
N GLU A 302 36.60 3.29 -14.38
CA GLU A 302 38.05 3.23 -14.09
C GLU A 302 38.52 1.79 -13.91
N ARG A 303 37.76 0.98 -13.16
CA ARG A 303 38.03 -0.45 -12.97
C ARG A 303 38.00 -1.21 -14.31
N ALA A 304 36.94 -1.04 -15.10
CA ALA A 304 36.79 -1.74 -16.37
C ALA A 304 37.92 -1.41 -17.36
N VAL A 305 38.37 -0.15 -17.40
CA VAL A 305 39.53 0.26 -18.21
C VAL A 305 40.80 -0.43 -17.71
N ALA A 306 41.06 -0.41 -16.40
CA ALA A 306 42.25 -1.02 -15.82
C ALA A 306 42.29 -2.56 -16.00
N GLU A 307 41.14 -3.24 -15.92
CA GLU A 307 41.00 -4.67 -16.20
C GLU A 307 41.23 -4.98 -17.69
N ALA A 308 40.62 -4.21 -18.60
CA ALA A 308 40.82 -4.37 -20.04
C ALA A 308 42.29 -4.15 -20.44
N GLU A 309 42.92 -3.14 -19.84
CA GLU A 309 44.34 -2.84 -20.00
C GLU A 309 45.27 -3.94 -19.49
N ALA A 310 44.91 -4.60 -18.39
CA ALA A 310 45.65 -5.75 -17.87
C ALA A 310 45.46 -6.98 -18.77
N ALA A 311 44.22 -7.25 -19.20
CA ALA A 311 43.88 -8.33 -20.10
C ALA A 311 44.62 -8.18 -21.44
N TRP A 312 44.60 -7.00 -22.05
CA TRP A 312 45.30 -6.70 -23.30
C TRP A 312 46.80 -6.99 -23.19
N ARG A 313 47.45 -6.50 -22.12
CA ARG A 313 48.88 -6.75 -21.88
C ARG A 313 49.19 -8.24 -21.67
N SER A 314 48.27 -8.99 -21.07
CA SER A 314 48.45 -10.43 -20.84
C SER A 314 48.21 -11.29 -22.09
N SER A 315 47.42 -10.81 -23.05
CA SER A 315 47.14 -11.49 -24.31
C SER A 315 48.10 -11.10 -25.44
N TRP A 316 48.97 -10.12 -25.21
CA TRP A 316 49.93 -9.65 -26.20
C TRP A 316 51.23 -10.46 -26.11
N PHE A 317 51.41 -11.38 -27.06
CA PHE A 317 52.64 -12.14 -27.26
C PHE A 317 53.27 -11.73 -28.60
N GLU A 318 54.57 -11.45 -28.63
CA GLU A 318 55.36 -11.34 -29.87
C GLU A 318 55.92 -12.74 -30.19
N GLU A 319 55.55 -13.31 -31.35
CA GLU A 319 56.18 -14.52 -31.91
C GLU A 319 57.49 -14.19 -32.64
#